data_AF-A0A3B9J273-F1
#
_entry.id   AF-A0A3B9J273-F1
#
_cell.length_a   1.000
_cell.length_b   1.000
_cell.length_c   1.000
_cell.angle_alpha   90.00
_cell.angle_beta   90.00
_cell.angle_gamma   90.00
#
_symmetry.space_group_name_H-M   'P 1'
#
loop_
_entity.id
_entity.type
_entity.pdbx_description
1 polymer ?
#
loop_
_entity_poly.entity_id
_entity_poly.type
_entity_poly.pdbx_seq_one_letter_code
_entity_poly.pdbx_strand_id
1 'polypeptide(L)'
;MSAISDLLSQLEGADPETAPLLVQQILQMEELGQLQGIDALRASRALAIFAGPQQLPIAGELAGRAHQAGVPGAGALFAECADKVSLMTGRPQRFGTVILEHQGDMVMAPLDGVADDEMRHAFGLPSLAEMRDNVERRNKERAQARYEDEGLPPGQRFCRIWTNPSAEELRSGLVRHPDGAWADGNDLTFVCQSGGFGAIPGPVFELPMWKVLESNGAPTDLWCV
;
A
#
# COMPACT_ATOMS: atom_id res chain seq x y z
N MET A 1 11.20 6.09 36.80
CA MET A 1 10.82 5.42 35.54
C MET A 1 9.90 4.27 35.90
N SER A 2 8.77 4.12 35.21
CA SER A 2 7.85 3.00 35.40
C SER A 2 8.40 1.75 34.71
N ALA A 3 8.07 0.57 35.24
CA ALA A 3 8.52 -0.72 34.67
C ALA A 3 8.18 -0.87 33.19
N ILE A 4 7.04 -0.32 32.75
CA ILE A 4 6.64 -0.31 31.34
C ILE A 4 7.55 0.55 30.46
N SER A 5 8.03 1.69 30.95
CA SER A 5 8.94 2.57 30.20
C SER A 5 10.33 1.93 30.06
N ASP A 6 10.74 1.12 31.05
CA ASP A 6 11.98 0.35 30.97
C ASP A 6 11.86 -0.77 29.92
N LEU A 7 10.74 -1.49 29.88
CA LEU A 7 10.47 -2.50 28.84
C LEU A 7 10.41 -1.89 27.43
N LEU A 8 9.76 -0.73 27.28
CA LEU A 8 9.72 -0.01 26.00
C LEU A 8 11.13 0.41 25.55
N SER A 9 12.00 0.79 26.49
CA SER A 9 13.39 1.16 26.18
C SER A 9 14.25 -0.05 25.82
N GLN A 10 14.02 -1.20 26.44
CA GLN A 10 14.66 -2.46 26.03
C GLN A 10 14.22 -2.86 24.62
N LEU A 11 12.94 -2.68 24.29
CA LEU A 11 12.39 -3.04 22.99
C LEU A 11 13.03 -2.26 21.83
N GLU A 12 13.40 -0.99 22.04
CA GLU A 12 14.04 -0.17 21.00
C GLU A 12 15.39 -0.70 20.52
N GLY A 13 16.09 -1.48 21.37
CA GLY A 13 17.34 -2.16 21.04
C GLY A 13 17.19 -3.66 20.80
N ALA A 14 15.97 -4.21 20.86
CA ALA A 14 15.72 -5.63 20.74
C ALA A 14 15.78 -6.10 19.28
N ASP A 15 16.26 -7.32 19.08
CA ASP A 15 16.17 -7.98 17.79
C ASP A 15 14.73 -8.49 17.51
N PRO A 16 14.38 -8.82 16.26
CA PRO A 16 13.05 -9.31 15.92
C PRO A 16 12.63 -10.62 16.61
N GLU A 17 13.59 -11.40 17.12
CA GLU A 17 13.31 -12.67 17.81
C GLU A 17 12.91 -12.46 19.27
N THR A 18 13.50 -11.46 19.92
CA THR A 18 13.26 -11.11 21.33
C THR A 18 12.12 -10.11 21.51
N ALA A 19 11.87 -9.25 20.52
CA ALA A 19 10.81 -8.24 20.56
C ALA A 19 9.41 -8.80 20.91
N PRO A 20 8.96 -9.96 20.36
CA PRO A 20 7.66 -10.54 20.72
C PRO A 20 7.53 -10.87 22.22
N LEU A 21 8.62 -11.33 22.88
CA LEU A 21 8.60 -11.67 24.31
C LEU A 21 8.44 -10.42 25.18
N LEU A 22 9.14 -9.33 24.84
CA LEU A 22 9.01 -8.06 25.53
C LEU A 22 7.59 -7.48 25.36
N VAL A 23 7.01 -7.60 24.17
CA VAL A 23 5.63 -7.17 23.90
C VAL A 23 4.61 -7.99 24.68
N GLN A 24 4.82 -9.30 24.85
CA GLN A 24 3.99 -10.13 25.74
C GLN A 24 4.04 -9.65 27.20
N GLN A 25 5.21 -9.23 27.69
CA GLN A 25 5.34 -8.67 29.04
C GLN A 25 4.61 -7.33 29.15
N ILE A 26 4.75 -6.44 28.16
CA ILE A 26 4.04 -5.15 28.12
C ILE A 26 2.52 -5.34 28.14
N LEU A 27 1.98 -6.33 27.41
CA LEU A 27 0.55 -6.64 27.39
C LEU A 27 -0.02 -7.07 28.75
N GLN A 28 0.82 -7.57 29.65
CA GLN A 28 0.40 -8.00 30.99
C GLN A 28 0.42 -6.86 32.02
N MET A 29 0.90 -5.68 31.63
CA MET A 29 1.01 -4.53 32.53
C MET A 29 -0.30 -3.75 32.60
N GLU A 30 -0.79 -3.51 33.82
CA GLU A 30 -2.01 -2.74 34.06
C GLU A 30 -1.86 -1.29 33.58
N GLU A 31 -0.65 -0.74 33.62
CA GLU A 31 -0.33 0.62 33.22
C GLU A 31 -0.42 0.84 31.70
N LEU A 32 -0.40 -0.22 30.90
CA LEU A 32 -0.49 -0.14 29.43
C LEU A 32 -1.71 0.68 29.00
N GLY A 33 -2.87 0.36 29.58
CA GLY A 33 -4.13 1.04 29.30
C GLY A 33 -4.19 2.48 29.79
N GLN A 34 -3.15 3.01 30.42
CA GLN A 34 -3.08 4.38 30.95
C GLN A 34 -1.96 5.21 30.31
N LEU A 35 -1.14 4.61 29.44
CA LEU A 35 -0.06 5.31 28.76
C LEU A 35 -0.60 6.51 27.96
N GLN A 36 0.23 7.56 27.92
CA GLN A 36 -0.03 8.82 27.22
C GLN A 36 1.21 9.26 26.43
N GLY A 37 1.02 10.22 25.54
CA GLY A 37 2.12 10.89 24.84
C GLY A 37 3.06 9.91 24.12
N ILE A 38 4.36 10.10 24.30
CA ILE A 38 5.38 9.34 23.56
C ILE A 38 5.41 7.86 23.94
N ASP A 39 5.19 7.51 25.21
CA ASP A 39 5.19 6.10 25.65
C ASP A 39 3.98 5.35 25.10
N ALA A 40 2.81 6.01 24.97
CA ALA A 40 1.66 5.43 24.27
C ALA A 40 1.97 5.14 22.81
N LEU A 41 2.67 6.05 22.10
CA LEU A 41 3.07 5.82 20.71
C LEU A 41 4.08 4.67 20.59
N ARG A 42 5.08 4.60 21.49
CA ARG A 42 6.07 3.52 21.51
C ARG A 42 5.39 2.16 21.72
N ALA A 43 4.50 2.07 22.71
CA ALA A 43 3.72 0.86 22.95
C ALA A 43 2.81 0.50 21.77
N SER A 44 2.10 1.48 21.19
CA SER A 44 1.25 1.26 20.02
C SER A 44 2.02 0.64 18.85
N ARG A 45 3.20 1.19 18.51
CA ARG A 45 4.07 0.66 17.44
C ARG A 45 4.48 -0.77 17.72
N ALA A 46 4.92 -1.04 18.95
CA ALA A 46 5.33 -2.37 19.39
C ALA A 46 4.20 -3.38 19.20
N LEU A 47 2.99 -3.03 19.64
CA LEU A 47 1.82 -3.91 19.54
C LEU A 47 1.41 -4.12 18.09
N ALA A 48 1.38 -3.07 17.27
CA ALA A 48 0.99 -3.14 15.86
C ALA A 48 1.92 -4.04 15.02
N ILE A 49 3.19 -4.18 15.43
CA ILE A 49 4.20 -4.98 14.72
C ILE A 49 4.28 -6.41 15.29
N PHE A 50 4.32 -6.58 16.61
CA PHE A 50 4.71 -7.85 17.24
C PHE A 50 3.61 -8.58 18.03
N ALA A 51 2.52 -7.91 18.42
CA ALA A 51 1.52 -8.47 19.33
C ALA A 51 0.42 -9.33 18.65
N GLY A 52 0.46 -9.41 17.32
CA GLY A 52 -0.52 -10.10 16.50
C GLY A 52 -1.83 -9.33 16.31
N PRO A 53 -2.70 -9.78 15.40
CA PRO A 53 -3.83 -8.98 14.90
C PRO A 53 -4.88 -8.65 15.98
N GLN A 54 -5.04 -9.49 16.99
CA GLN A 54 -6.02 -9.27 18.07
C GLN A 54 -5.71 -8.06 18.95
N GLN A 55 -4.47 -7.57 18.92
CA GLN A 55 -4.01 -6.45 19.74
C GLN A 55 -4.05 -5.10 18.99
N LEU A 56 -4.45 -5.10 17.72
CA LEU A 56 -4.62 -3.87 16.92
C LEU A 56 -5.61 -2.86 17.51
N PRO A 57 -6.73 -3.26 18.15
CA PRO A 57 -7.61 -2.30 18.83
C PRO A 57 -6.89 -1.54 19.96
N ILE A 58 -6.09 -2.24 20.78
CA ILE A 58 -5.31 -1.63 21.86
C ILE A 58 -4.23 -0.71 21.28
N ALA A 59 -3.51 -1.18 20.24
CA ALA A 59 -2.53 -0.36 19.54
C ALA A 59 -3.16 0.93 18.98
N GLY A 60 -4.33 0.82 18.35
CA GLY A 60 -5.07 1.95 17.83
C GLY A 60 -5.47 2.94 18.92
N GLU A 61 -6.00 2.48 20.05
CA GLU A 61 -6.37 3.35 21.17
C GLU A 61 -5.17 4.14 21.71
N LEU A 62 -4.03 3.48 21.89
CA LEU A 62 -2.78 4.11 22.32
C LEU A 62 -2.27 5.15 21.32
N ALA A 63 -2.32 4.84 20.02
CA ALA A 63 -1.98 5.80 18.97
C ALA A 63 -2.94 7.01 18.97
N GLY A 64 -4.24 6.77 19.17
CA GLY A 64 -5.24 7.82 19.25
C GLY A 64 -4.98 8.81 20.38
N ARG A 65 -4.62 8.31 21.57
CA ARG A 65 -4.23 9.16 22.72
C ARG A 65 -2.94 9.92 22.46
N ALA A 66 -1.92 9.26 21.89
CA ALA A 66 -0.68 9.93 21.51
C ALA A 66 -0.93 11.04 20.47
N HIS A 67 -1.84 10.81 19.52
CA HIS A 67 -2.24 11.81 18.54
C HIS A 67 -2.97 13.00 19.17
N GLN A 68 -3.91 12.76 20.09
CA GLN A 68 -4.58 13.81 20.87
C GLN A 68 -3.60 14.63 21.72
N ALA A 69 -2.50 14.02 22.17
CA ALA A 69 -1.40 14.68 22.87
C ALA A 69 -0.43 15.42 21.91
N GLY A 70 -0.70 15.45 20.61
CA GLY A 70 0.12 16.15 19.61
C GLY A 70 1.43 15.44 19.24
N VAL A 71 1.55 14.14 19.51
CA VAL A 71 2.77 13.38 19.19
C VAL A 71 2.85 13.13 17.66
N PRO A 72 3.93 13.57 16.99
CA PRO A 72 4.08 13.38 15.55
C PRO A 72 4.06 11.91 15.12
N GLY A 73 3.39 11.63 14.01
CA GLY A 73 3.26 10.28 13.45
C GLY A 73 2.28 9.35 14.17
N ALA A 74 1.72 9.75 15.31
CA ALA A 74 0.70 8.95 16.01
C ALA A 74 -0.62 8.87 15.23
N GLY A 75 -1.01 9.93 14.53
CA GLY A 75 -2.21 9.95 13.70
C GLY A 75 -2.18 8.90 12.59
N ALA A 76 -1.03 8.78 11.90
CA ALA A 76 -0.87 7.82 10.81
C ALA A 76 -0.98 6.37 11.32
N LEU A 77 -0.38 6.07 12.48
CA LEU A 77 -0.47 4.76 13.09
C LEU A 77 -1.89 4.43 13.59
N PHE A 78 -2.60 5.42 14.12
CA PHE A 78 -4.02 5.27 14.48
C PHE A 78 -4.84 4.89 13.25
N ALA A 79 -4.68 5.62 12.15
CA ALA A 79 -5.39 5.38 10.91
C ALA A 79 -5.08 3.98 10.34
N GLU A 80 -3.82 3.55 10.39
CA GLU A 80 -3.40 2.21 9.99
C GLU A 80 -4.05 1.11 10.83
N CYS A 81 -4.08 1.26 12.16
CA CYS A 81 -4.75 0.30 13.04
C CYS A 81 -6.25 0.23 12.75
N ALA A 82 -6.91 1.39 12.57
CA ALA A 82 -8.33 1.46 12.26
C ALA A 82 -8.69 0.76 10.95
N ASP A 83 -7.88 0.95 9.91
CA ASP A 83 -8.09 0.31 8.61
C ASP A 83 -7.84 -1.20 8.67
N LYS A 84 -6.77 -1.65 9.34
CA LYS A 84 -6.52 -3.09 9.55
C LYS A 84 -7.67 -3.77 10.31
N VAL A 85 -8.15 -3.16 11.39
CA VAL A 85 -9.30 -3.69 12.16
C VAL A 85 -10.57 -3.73 11.30
N SER A 86 -10.81 -2.70 10.48
CA SER A 86 -11.95 -2.67 9.57
C SER A 86 -11.89 -3.84 8.59
N LEU A 87 -10.75 -4.03 7.92
CA LEU A 87 -10.58 -5.12 6.96
C LEU A 87 -10.69 -6.52 7.60
N MET A 88 -10.12 -6.70 8.80
CA MET A 88 -10.25 -7.96 9.55
C MET A 88 -11.70 -8.30 9.90
N THR A 89 -12.56 -7.29 10.05
CA THR A 89 -13.99 -7.46 10.34
C THR A 89 -14.86 -7.43 9.08
N GLY A 90 -14.25 -7.50 7.90
CA GLY A 90 -14.93 -7.54 6.60
C GLY A 90 -15.50 -6.17 6.17
N ARG A 91 -15.03 -5.08 6.75
CA ARG A 91 -15.44 -3.70 6.40
C ARG A 91 -14.37 -3.02 5.55
N PRO A 92 -14.76 -2.15 4.60
CA PRO A 92 -13.82 -1.30 3.88
C PRO A 92 -12.97 -0.45 4.85
N GLN A 93 -11.78 -0.06 4.41
CA GLN A 93 -10.92 0.87 5.13
C GLN A 93 -11.47 2.29 5.06
N ARG A 94 -11.24 3.07 6.12
CA ARG A 94 -11.67 4.45 6.22
C ARG A 94 -10.61 5.41 5.68
N PHE A 95 -9.36 5.19 6.08
CA PHE A 95 -8.24 6.09 5.79
C PHE A 95 -7.35 5.59 4.65
N GLY A 96 -7.71 4.55 3.91
CA GLY A 96 -6.95 4.16 2.72
C GLY A 96 -5.48 3.77 2.95
N THR A 97 -5.11 3.33 4.16
CA THR A 97 -3.71 3.10 4.55
C THR A 97 -3.22 1.69 4.24
N VAL A 98 -4.12 0.73 4.05
CA VAL A 98 -3.78 -0.67 3.79
C VAL A 98 -3.71 -0.93 2.28
N ILE A 99 -2.58 -1.49 1.87
CA ILE A 99 -2.27 -1.93 0.51
C ILE A 99 -2.14 -3.45 0.54
N LEU A 100 -2.84 -4.13 -0.36
CA LEU A 100 -2.81 -5.57 -0.53
C LEU A 100 -1.99 -5.94 -1.76
N GLU A 101 -1.51 -7.18 -1.81
CA GLU A 101 -0.96 -7.74 -3.04
C GLU A 101 -2.01 -8.59 -3.75
N HIS A 102 -2.22 -8.34 -5.04
CA HIS A 102 -3.11 -9.09 -5.90
C HIS A 102 -2.39 -9.36 -7.23
N GLN A 103 -2.18 -10.64 -7.55
CA GLN A 103 -1.50 -11.06 -8.79
C GLN A 103 -0.11 -10.42 -8.97
N GLY A 104 0.60 -10.20 -7.85
CA GLY A 104 1.90 -9.53 -7.78
C GLY A 104 1.81 -8.00 -7.67
N ASP A 105 0.69 -7.39 -8.02
CA ASP A 105 0.55 -5.94 -7.97
C ASP A 105 0.01 -5.47 -6.63
N MET A 106 0.42 -4.28 -6.23
CA MET A 106 -0.11 -3.59 -5.08
C MET A 106 -1.44 -2.95 -5.44
N VAL A 107 -2.46 -3.19 -4.61
CA VAL A 107 -3.81 -2.68 -4.79
C VAL A 107 -4.27 -2.08 -3.47
N MET A 108 -4.83 -0.87 -3.51
CA MET A 108 -5.46 -0.30 -2.32
C MET A 108 -6.65 -1.16 -1.92
N ALA A 109 -6.78 -1.49 -0.64
CA ALA A 109 -7.97 -2.17 -0.15
C ALA A 109 -9.24 -1.29 -0.35
N PRO A 110 -10.45 -1.87 -0.38
CA PRO A 110 -11.69 -1.10 -0.61
C PRO A 110 -11.87 0.02 0.41
N LEU A 111 -12.26 1.22 -0.03
CA LEU A 111 -12.51 2.38 0.84
C LEU A 111 -14.00 2.58 1.12
N ASP A 112 -14.35 3.05 2.32
CA ASP A 112 -15.72 3.43 2.69
C ASP A 112 -16.16 4.81 2.17
N GLY A 113 -15.18 5.66 1.79
CA GLY A 113 -15.41 7.02 1.29
C GLY A 113 -15.73 8.06 2.38
N VAL A 114 -15.55 7.73 3.66
CA VAL A 114 -15.91 8.61 4.78
C VAL A 114 -14.81 9.63 5.12
N ALA A 115 -13.54 9.25 5.00
CA ALA A 115 -12.43 10.19 5.24
C ALA A 115 -12.04 10.91 3.94
N ASP A 116 -12.20 12.23 3.93
CA ASP A 116 -11.67 13.11 2.89
C ASP A 116 -10.17 13.42 3.11
N ASP A 117 -9.57 14.14 2.16
CA ASP A 117 -8.15 14.50 2.22
C ASP A 117 -7.83 15.48 3.36
N GLU A 118 -8.77 16.34 3.76
CA GLU A 118 -8.60 17.22 4.93
C GLU A 118 -8.45 16.40 6.21
N MET A 119 -9.36 15.43 6.42
CA MET A 119 -9.27 14.51 7.54
C MET A 119 -7.97 13.70 7.48
N ARG A 120 -7.61 13.14 6.32
CA ARG A 120 -6.36 12.38 6.15
C ARG A 120 -5.14 13.21 6.55
N HIS A 121 -5.05 14.45 6.10
CA HIS A 121 -3.95 15.35 6.45
C HIS A 121 -3.91 15.66 7.96
N ALA A 122 -5.05 15.79 8.63
CA ALA A 122 -5.08 15.95 10.09
C ALA A 122 -4.45 14.75 10.83
N PHE A 123 -4.53 13.54 10.26
CA PHE A 123 -3.84 12.34 10.76
C PHE A 123 -2.40 12.19 10.23
N GLY A 124 -1.89 13.13 9.45
CA GLY A 124 -0.54 13.07 8.88
C GLY A 124 -0.41 12.11 7.69
N LEU A 125 -1.51 11.82 7.01
CA LEU A 125 -1.52 10.99 5.80
C LEU A 125 -1.46 11.87 4.53
N PRO A 126 -0.93 11.34 3.41
CA PRO A 126 -1.05 11.99 2.11
C PRO A 126 -2.50 11.93 1.61
N SER A 127 -2.82 12.66 0.54
CA SER A 127 -4.10 12.54 -0.14
C SER A 127 -4.31 11.14 -0.76
N LEU A 128 -5.55 10.80 -1.09
CA LEU A 128 -5.84 9.56 -1.82
C LEU A 128 -5.23 9.54 -3.22
N ALA A 129 -5.17 10.68 -3.89
CA ALA A 129 -4.53 10.80 -5.20
C ALA A 129 -3.04 10.46 -5.11
N GLU A 130 -2.30 11.09 -4.19
CA GLU A 130 -0.89 10.80 -3.97
C GLU A 130 -0.64 9.34 -3.59
N MET A 131 -1.54 8.72 -2.82
CA MET A 131 -1.43 7.31 -2.46
C MET A 131 -1.61 6.40 -3.69
N ARG A 132 -2.59 6.69 -4.55
CA ARG A 132 -2.81 5.95 -5.80
C ARG A 132 -1.63 6.08 -6.75
N ASP A 133 -1.12 7.29 -6.93
CA ASP A 133 0.04 7.55 -7.79
C ASP A 133 1.28 6.80 -7.29
N ASN A 134 1.49 6.74 -5.97
CA ASN A 134 2.58 5.96 -5.39
C ASN A 134 2.43 4.45 -5.61
N VAL A 135 1.22 3.91 -5.49
CA VAL A 135 0.93 2.50 -5.80
C VAL A 135 1.18 2.21 -7.27
N GLU A 136 0.67 3.05 -8.17
CA GLU A 136 0.83 2.90 -9.61
C GLU A 136 2.30 2.93 -10.02
N ARG A 137 3.07 3.91 -9.52
CA ARG A 137 4.50 4.04 -9.79
C ARG A 137 5.26 2.79 -9.34
N ARG A 138 5.04 2.34 -8.11
CA ARG A 138 5.73 1.14 -7.60
C ARG A 138 5.31 -0.14 -8.32
N ASN A 139 4.07 -0.24 -8.78
CA ASN A 139 3.65 -1.37 -9.62
C ASN A 139 4.38 -1.38 -10.96
N LYS A 140 4.55 -0.20 -11.57
CA LYS A 140 5.33 -0.07 -12.81
C LYS A 140 6.80 -0.46 -12.60
N GLU A 141 7.41 0.00 -11.51
CA GLU A 141 8.78 -0.39 -11.11
C GLU A 141 8.91 -1.90 -10.91
N ARG A 142 7.96 -2.52 -10.20
CA ARG A 142 7.93 -3.99 -10.01
C ARG A 142 7.75 -4.74 -11.33
N ALA A 143 6.89 -4.25 -12.21
CA ALA A 143 6.63 -4.85 -13.51
C ALA A 143 7.86 -4.78 -14.42
N GLN A 144 8.62 -3.68 -14.35
CA GLN A 144 9.90 -3.57 -15.03
C GLN A 144 10.92 -4.57 -14.47
N ALA A 145 11.08 -4.64 -13.14
CA ALA A 145 11.99 -5.60 -12.52
C ALA A 145 11.66 -7.07 -12.89
N ARG A 146 10.38 -7.43 -13.00
CA ARG A 146 9.95 -8.77 -13.45
C ARG A 146 10.35 -9.09 -14.89
N TYR A 147 10.34 -8.08 -15.75
CA TYR A 147 10.80 -8.25 -17.12
C TYR A 147 12.32 -8.51 -17.15
N GLU A 148 13.08 -7.82 -16.30
CA GLU A 148 14.54 -7.94 -16.22
C GLU A 148 14.99 -9.26 -15.56
N ASP A 149 14.32 -9.71 -14.50
CA ASP A 149 14.71 -10.89 -13.70
C ASP A 149 14.23 -12.24 -14.28
N GLU A 150 13.43 -12.24 -15.36
CA GLU A 150 12.82 -13.41 -16.02
C GLU A 150 12.19 -14.42 -15.05
N GLY A 151 10.90 -14.28 -14.74
CA GLY A 151 10.17 -15.31 -13.98
C GLY A 151 8.81 -14.86 -13.43
N LEU A 152 7.93 -15.82 -13.18
CA LEU A 152 6.64 -15.55 -12.54
C LEU A 152 6.81 -15.45 -11.02
N PRO A 153 6.10 -14.51 -10.34
CA PRO A 153 6.04 -14.50 -8.89
C PRO A 153 5.54 -15.85 -8.35
N PRO A 154 5.97 -16.27 -7.14
CA PRO A 154 5.60 -17.56 -6.57
C PRO A 154 4.08 -17.80 -6.59
N GLY A 155 3.67 -18.93 -7.17
CA GLY A 155 2.26 -19.33 -7.24
C GLY A 155 1.42 -18.58 -8.28
N GLN A 156 1.98 -17.66 -9.06
CA GLN A 156 1.27 -16.94 -10.11
C GLN A 156 1.39 -17.66 -11.46
N ARG A 157 0.34 -17.58 -12.28
CA ARG A 157 0.31 -18.11 -13.66
C ARG A 157 0.65 -17.07 -14.71
N PHE A 158 0.45 -15.81 -14.38
CA PHE A 158 0.75 -14.65 -15.18
C PHE A 158 1.10 -13.51 -14.23
N CYS A 159 1.83 -12.52 -14.71
CA CYS A 159 2.08 -11.29 -14.00
C CYS A 159 2.17 -10.15 -15.01
N ARG A 160 1.92 -8.94 -14.55
CA ARG A 160 2.14 -7.76 -15.38
C ARG A 160 3.62 -7.43 -15.41
N ILE A 161 4.13 -7.20 -16.62
CA ILE A 161 5.49 -6.77 -16.91
C ILE A 161 5.48 -5.38 -17.54
N TRP A 162 6.62 -4.69 -17.56
CA TRP A 162 6.75 -3.42 -18.25
C TRP A 162 8.07 -3.36 -19.01
N THR A 163 7.98 -3.50 -20.34
CA THR A 163 9.14 -3.45 -21.25
C THR A 163 9.56 -2.03 -21.62
N ASN A 164 8.80 -1.03 -21.16
CA ASN A 164 8.97 0.37 -21.54
C ASN A 164 8.90 0.63 -23.06
N PRO A 165 7.82 0.21 -23.73
CA PRO A 165 7.70 0.34 -25.18
C PRO A 165 7.61 1.81 -25.60
N SER A 166 8.16 2.12 -26.76
CA SER A 166 8.05 3.43 -27.40
C SER A 166 6.70 3.63 -28.05
N ALA A 167 6.25 4.89 -28.15
CA ALA A 167 5.02 5.23 -28.84
C ALA A 167 5.02 4.80 -30.33
N GLU A 168 6.19 4.80 -30.99
CA GLU A 168 6.33 4.37 -32.38
C GLU A 168 6.12 2.86 -32.54
N GLU A 169 6.69 2.05 -31.65
CA GLU A 169 6.49 0.60 -31.63
C GLU A 169 5.02 0.26 -31.44
N LEU A 170 4.34 0.91 -30.49
CA LEU A 170 2.93 0.67 -30.21
C LEU A 170 2.01 1.13 -31.35
N ARG A 171 2.27 2.27 -31.98
CA ARG A 171 1.53 2.72 -33.18
C ARG A 171 1.68 1.72 -34.32
N SER A 172 2.90 1.23 -34.54
CA SER A 172 3.18 0.20 -35.54
C SER A 172 2.53 -1.14 -35.19
N GLY A 173 2.42 -1.46 -33.90
CA GLY A 173 1.65 -2.57 -33.36
C GLY A 173 0.16 -2.46 -33.70
N LEU A 174 -0.46 -1.32 -33.37
CA LEU A 174 -1.88 -1.05 -33.65
C LEU A 174 -2.24 -1.11 -35.14
N VAL A 175 -1.34 -0.71 -36.03
CA VAL A 175 -1.56 -0.85 -37.49
C VAL A 175 -1.62 -2.32 -37.90
N ARG A 176 -0.80 -3.18 -37.29
CA ARG A 176 -0.75 -4.63 -37.57
C ARG A 176 -1.84 -5.41 -36.82
N HIS A 177 -2.22 -4.93 -35.64
CA HIS A 177 -3.18 -5.54 -34.72
C HIS A 177 -4.21 -4.49 -34.29
N PRO A 178 -5.22 -4.18 -35.15
CA PRO A 178 -6.18 -3.10 -34.91
C PRO A 178 -7.11 -3.33 -33.72
N ASP A 179 -7.19 -4.56 -33.21
CA ASP A 179 -7.89 -4.94 -31.98
C ASP A 179 -7.12 -4.54 -30.70
N GLY A 180 -5.87 -4.08 -30.85
CA GLY A 180 -5.07 -3.59 -29.74
C GLY A 180 -4.48 -4.69 -28.86
N ALA A 181 -4.39 -5.93 -29.36
CA ALA A 181 -3.80 -7.04 -28.61
C ALA A 181 -2.89 -7.89 -29.51
N TRP A 182 -1.70 -8.22 -29.02
CA TRP A 182 -0.80 -9.14 -29.72
C TRP A 182 0.14 -9.85 -28.76
N ALA A 183 0.65 -11.00 -29.19
CA ALA A 183 1.60 -11.79 -28.43
C ALA A 183 2.99 -11.79 -29.10
N ASP A 184 4.03 -11.71 -28.28
CA ASP A 184 5.42 -11.98 -28.67
C ASP A 184 6.00 -13.03 -27.71
N GLY A 185 6.11 -14.27 -28.19
CA GLY A 185 6.45 -15.41 -27.33
C GLY A 185 5.42 -15.63 -26.21
N ASN A 186 5.85 -15.42 -24.96
CA ASN A 186 5.00 -15.56 -23.77
C ASN A 186 4.42 -14.22 -23.29
N ASP A 187 4.77 -13.12 -23.94
CA ASP A 187 4.37 -11.77 -23.54
C ASP A 187 3.15 -11.35 -24.33
N LEU A 188 2.08 -10.96 -23.61
CA LEU A 188 0.83 -10.49 -24.20
C LEU A 188 0.73 -8.99 -23.98
N THR A 189 0.79 -8.22 -25.06
CA THR A 189 0.65 -6.77 -25.03
C THR A 189 -0.80 -6.37 -25.29
N PHE A 190 -1.33 -5.46 -24.47
CA PHE A 190 -2.58 -4.77 -24.80
C PHE A 190 -2.35 -3.28 -24.90
N VAL A 191 -2.88 -2.67 -25.96
CA VAL A 191 -2.80 -1.23 -26.21
C VAL A 191 -4.16 -0.68 -26.58
N CYS A 192 -4.47 0.50 -26.06
CA CYS A 192 -5.60 1.27 -26.54
C CYS A 192 -5.22 2.74 -26.75
N GLN A 193 -5.94 3.40 -27.65
CA GLN A 193 -5.84 4.82 -27.91
C GLN A 193 -7.02 5.54 -27.24
N SER A 194 -6.75 6.38 -26.25
CA SER A 194 -7.76 7.09 -25.47
C SER A 194 -7.21 8.40 -24.92
N GLY A 195 -8.00 9.47 -25.07
CA GLY A 195 -7.76 10.76 -24.42
C GLY A 195 -8.25 10.83 -22.96
N GLY A 196 -8.81 9.74 -22.42
CA GLY A 196 -9.30 9.67 -21.04
C GLY A 196 -8.18 9.65 -19.99
N PHE A 197 -8.53 9.88 -18.72
CA PHE A 197 -7.61 9.84 -17.56
C PHE A 197 -7.50 8.44 -16.96
N GLY A 198 -7.19 7.45 -17.80
CA GLY A 198 -7.09 6.04 -17.44
C GLY A 198 -7.78 5.15 -18.46
N ALA A 199 -7.26 3.94 -18.62
CA ALA A 199 -7.85 2.90 -19.45
C ALA A 199 -7.85 1.56 -18.72
N ILE A 200 -8.97 0.84 -18.83
CA ILE A 200 -9.20 -0.47 -18.23
C ILE A 200 -9.78 -1.38 -19.32
N PRO A 201 -9.11 -2.49 -19.70
CA PRO A 201 -9.60 -3.44 -20.68
C PRO A 201 -10.83 -4.25 -20.21
N GLY A 202 -12.04 -3.77 -20.50
CA GLY A 202 -13.28 -4.57 -20.50
C GLY A 202 -13.80 -5.10 -19.14
N PRO A 203 -15.03 -5.66 -19.11
CA PRO A 203 -15.82 -5.83 -17.87
C PRO A 203 -15.44 -7.04 -17.00
N VAL A 204 -14.45 -7.85 -17.40
CA VAL A 204 -14.09 -9.12 -16.72
C VAL A 204 -12.73 -9.05 -16.03
N PHE A 205 -11.82 -8.18 -16.51
CA PHE A 205 -10.50 -7.98 -15.94
C PHE A 205 -10.20 -6.49 -15.83
N GLU A 206 -10.31 -5.95 -14.61
CA GLU A 206 -9.88 -4.58 -14.36
C GLU A 206 -8.36 -4.52 -14.31
N LEU A 207 -7.72 -4.40 -15.47
CA LEU A 207 -6.26 -4.24 -15.61
C LEU A 207 -5.93 -2.77 -15.89
N PRO A 208 -5.47 -1.98 -14.91
CA PRO A 208 -5.06 -0.60 -15.16
C PRO A 208 -3.94 -0.57 -16.20
N MET A 209 -4.11 0.20 -17.26
CA MET A 209 -3.07 0.41 -18.26
C MET A 209 -2.19 1.60 -17.87
N TRP A 210 -0.91 1.57 -18.23
CA TRP A 210 -0.02 2.71 -18.03
C TRP A 210 -0.01 3.61 -19.24
N LYS A 211 0.01 4.92 -18.98
CA LYS A 211 0.16 5.91 -20.03
C LYS A 211 1.57 5.85 -20.62
N VAL A 212 1.64 5.81 -21.95
CA VAL A 212 2.90 5.81 -22.70
C VAL A 212 3.32 7.26 -22.91
N LEU A 213 4.60 7.53 -22.71
CA LEU A 213 5.19 8.85 -22.93
C LEU A 213 5.97 8.84 -24.25
N GLU A 214 6.00 9.98 -24.93
CA GLU A 214 6.95 10.22 -26.01
C GLU A 214 8.38 10.26 -25.45
N SER A 215 9.38 10.15 -26.32
CA SER A 215 10.80 10.18 -25.94
C SER A 215 11.23 11.48 -25.24
N ASN A 216 10.49 12.57 -25.45
CA ASN A 216 10.68 13.86 -24.77
C ASN A 216 9.91 13.99 -23.45
N GLY A 217 9.23 12.92 -22.99
CA GLY A 217 8.42 12.89 -21.78
C GLY A 217 6.99 13.41 -21.95
N ALA A 218 6.59 13.84 -23.15
CA ALA A 218 5.22 14.32 -23.39
C ALA A 218 4.22 13.15 -23.31
N PRO A 219 3.04 13.36 -22.69
CA PRO A 219 2.01 12.32 -22.63
C PRO A 219 1.43 12.04 -24.02
N THR A 220 1.28 10.77 -24.37
CA THR A 220 0.54 10.35 -25.58
C THR A 220 -0.94 10.10 -25.27
N ASP A 221 -1.71 9.72 -26.29
CA ASP A 221 -3.03 9.13 -26.17
C ASP A 221 -2.98 7.58 -26.09
N LEU A 222 -1.79 6.99 -25.99
CA LEU A 222 -1.61 5.54 -25.91
C LEU A 222 -1.50 5.07 -24.47
N TRP A 223 -2.18 3.97 -24.21
CA TRP A 223 -2.16 3.24 -22.96
C TRP A 223 -1.72 1.82 -23.23
N CYS A 224 -0.83 1.26 -22.41
CA CYS A 224 -0.23 -0.05 -22.61
C CYS A 224 -0.17 -0.86 -21.31
N VAL A 225 -0.30 -2.17 -21.44
CA VAL A 225 0.05 -3.17 -20.43
C VAL A 225 0.80 -4.33 -21.07
#